data_AF-A0A4Y2WZN0-F1
#
_entry.id   AF-A0A4Y2WZN0-F1
#
_cell.length_a   1.000
_cell.length_b   1.000
_cell.length_c   1.000
_cell.angle_alpha   90.00
_cell.angle_beta   90.00
_cell.angle_gamma   90.00
#
_symmetry.space_group_name_H-M   'P 1'
#
loop_
_entity.id
_entity.type
_entity.pdbx_description
1 polymer ?
#
loop_
_entity_poly.entity_id
_entity_poly.type
_entity_poly.pdbx_seq_one_letter_code
_entity_poly.pdbx_strand_id
1 'polypeptide(L)' 'PPQPLSINDLPAGNNIEVRQGDKVVLYCKAVASKPPTQLVWYKNENELFDGKHLLLIKL' A
#
# COMPACT_ATOMS: atom_id res chain seq x y z
N PRO A 1 0.45 -20.19 -3.50
CA PRO A 1 0.86 -19.53 -2.24
C PRO A 1 0.60 -18.02 -2.31
N PRO A 2 0.03 -17.40 -1.26
CA PRO A 2 -0.03 -15.94 -1.15
C PRO A 2 1.38 -15.36 -1.20
N GLN A 3 1.55 -14.28 -1.97
CA GLN A 3 2.85 -13.62 -2.13
C GLN A 3 2.97 -12.46 -1.13
N PRO A 4 4.18 -12.18 -0.62
CA PRO A 4 4.37 -11.10 0.34
C PRO A 4 4.05 -9.74 -0.29
N LEU A 5 3.43 -8.87 0.52
CA LEU A 5 3.13 -7.50 0.16
C LEU A 5 4.29 -6.59 0.58
N SER A 6 4.48 -5.49 -0.15
CA SER A 6 5.41 -4.43 0.24
C SER A 6 4.74 -3.07 0.07
N ILE A 7 5.12 -2.14 0.96
CA ILE A 7 4.71 -0.74 0.88
C ILE A 7 5.97 0.06 0.57
N ASN A 8 5.97 0.77 -0.56
CA ASN A 8 7.14 1.50 -1.05
C ASN A 8 8.40 0.62 -1.15
N ASP A 9 8.23 -0.62 -1.64
CA ASP A 9 9.26 -1.67 -1.71
C ASP A 9 9.86 -2.10 -0.35
N LEU A 10 9.28 -1.64 0.76
CA LEU A 10 9.65 -2.09 2.09
C LEU A 10 8.80 -3.29 2.53
N PRO A 11 9.40 -4.32 3.15
CA PRO A 11 8.66 -5.42 3.73
C PRO A 11 7.80 -4.97 4.91
N ALA A 12 6.84 -5.81 5.27
CA ALA A 12 6.00 -5.58 6.45
C ALA A 12 6.84 -5.43 7.73
N GLY A 13 6.44 -4.50 8.60
CA GLY A 13 7.13 -4.20 9.86
C GLY A 13 8.19 -3.10 9.78
N ASN A 14 8.44 -2.54 8.59
CA ASN A 14 9.34 -1.41 8.41
C ASN A 14 8.64 -0.07 8.64
N ASN A 15 9.41 0.92 9.11
CA ASN A 15 8.95 2.29 9.30
C ASN A 15 9.32 3.18 8.12
N ILE A 16 8.42 4.08 7.76
CA ILE A 16 8.67 5.19 6.84
C ILE A 16 8.63 6.48 7.65
N GLU A 17 9.76 7.13 7.79
CA GLU A 17 9.87 8.43 8.48
C GLU A 17 9.58 9.56 7.49
N VAL A 18 8.75 10.52 7.91
CA VAL A 18 8.32 11.65 7.09
C VAL A 18 8.33 12.91 7.93
N ARG A 19 8.55 14.07 7.32
CA ARG A 19 8.51 15.35 8.04
C ARG A 19 7.13 15.96 7.98
N GLN A 20 6.79 16.76 8.99
CA GLN A 20 5.53 17.49 9.00
C GLN A 20 5.46 18.42 7.79
N GLY A 21 4.34 18.36 7.07
CA GLY A 21 4.12 19.15 5.85
C GLY A 21 4.56 18.44 4.56
N ASP A 22 5.26 17.30 4.66
CA ASP A 22 5.63 16.53 3.47
C ASP A 22 4.39 15.93 2.80
N LYS A 23 4.36 16.02 1.47
CA LYS A 23 3.43 15.25 0.65
C LYS A 23 4.04 13.87 0.40
N VAL A 24 3.39 12.84 0.93
CA VAL A 24 3.87 11.46 0.84
C VAL A 24 2.95 10.67 -0.08
N VAL A 25 3.54 9.85 -0.93
CA VAL A 25 2.81 8.88 -1.75
C VAL A 25 3.19 7.48 -1.28
N LEU A 26 2.18 6.70 -0.91
CA LEU A 26 2.34 5.29 -0.57
C LEU A 26 1.80 4.44 -1.72
N TYR A 27 2.58 3.46 -2.17
CA TYR A 27 2.13 2.45 -3.11
C TYR A 27 2.33 1.07 -2.50
N CYS A 28 1.34 0.19 -2.72
CA CYS A 28 1.37 -1.19 -2.24
C CYS A 28 1.53 -2.12 -3.45
N LYS A 29 2.44 -3.08 -3.34
CA LYS A 29 2.74 -4.03 -4.41
C LYS A 29 2.42 -5.45 -3.96
N ALA A 30 1.54 -6.11 -4.71
CA ALA A 30 1.28 -7.53 -4.63
C ALA A 30 1.76 -8.20 -5.93
N VAL A 31 2.77 -9.07 -5.84
CA VAL A 31 3.35 -9.70 -7.03
C VAL A 31 2.72 -11.08 -7.23
N ALA A 32 2.17 -11.35 -8.41
CA ALA A 32 1.79 -12.69 -8.89
C ALA A 32 0.97 -13.55 -7.90
N SER A 33 0.13 -12.92 -7.07
CA SER A 33 -0.77 -13.63 -6.16
C SER A 33 -1.78 -14.47 -6.95
N LYS A 34 -2.01 -15.70 -6.50
CA LYS A 34 -3.00 -16.62 -7.06
C LYS A 34 -3.83 -17.17 -5.91
N PRO A 35 -5.14 -16.85 -5.81
CA PRO A 35 -5.96 -16.07 -6.77
C PRO A 35 -5.63 -14.56 -6.78
N PRO A 36 -6.15 -13.78 -7.76
CA PRO A 36 -6.00 -12.32 -7.77
C PRO A 36 -6.44 -11.69 -6.45
N THR A 37 -5.67 -10.72 -5.96
CA THR A 37 -5.90 -10.09 -4.66
C THR A 37 -6.35 -8.64 -4.85
N GLN A 38 -7.32 -8.22 -4.04
CA GLN A 38 -7.72 -6.82 -3.90
C GLN A 38 -6.93 -6.19 -2.76
N LEU A 39 -6.44 -4.96 -2.96
CA LEU A 39 -5.68 -4.21 -1.97
C LEU A 39 -6.55 -3.09 -1.40
N VAL A 40 -6.57 -3.01 -0.08
CA VAL A 40 -7.32 -2.00 0.68
C VAL A 40 -6.36 -1.33 1.65
N TRP A 41 -6.41 0.00 1.73
CA TRP A 41 -5.59 0.77 2.66
C TRP A 41 -6.31 0.96 3.99
N TYR A 42 -5.59 0.73 5.09
CA TYR A 42 -6.06 1.02 6.44
C TYR A 42 -5.07 1.93 7.16
N LYS A 43 -5.59 2.86 7.97
CA LYS A 43 -4.80 3.65 8.91
C LYS A 43 -5.51 3.63 10.26
N ASN A 44 -4.83 3.17 11.30
CA ASN A 44 -5.37 3.08 12.66
C ASN A 44 -6.78 2.44 12.66
N GLU A 45 -6.89 1.25 12.07
CA GLU A 45 -8.14 0.46 11.95
C GLU A 45 -9.23 1.06 11.06
N ASN A 46 -9.04 2.27 10.53
CA ASN A 46 -9.98 2.91 9.62
C ASN A 46 -9.57 2.64 8.18
N GLU A 47 -10.50 2.10 7.40
CA GLU A 47 -10.33 1.94 5.96
C GLU A 47 -10.27 3.31 5.29
N LEU A 48 -9.25 3.51 4.45
CA LEU A 48 -9.09 4.72 3.65
C LEU A 48 -9.88 4.56 2.36
N PHE A 49 -11.15 4.98 2.40
CA PHE A 49 -12.00 5.07 1.22
C PHE A 49 -11.73 6.38 0.47
N ASP A 50 -10.78 6.41 -0.46
CA ASP A 50 -10.71 7.52 -1.40
C ASP A 50 -10.22 7.10 -2.80
N GLY A 51 -11.11 7.22 -3.78
CA GLY A 51 -10.84 7.06 -5.20
C GLY A 51 -9.84 8.08 -5.78
N LYS A 52 -9.39 9.09 -5.00
CA LYS A 52 -8.30 10.02 -5.37
C LYS A 52 -6.92 9.59 -4.89
N HIS A 53 -6.84 8.74 -3.86
CA HIS A 53 -5.57 8.26 -3.28
C HIS A 53 -5.19 6.87 -3.79
N LEU A 54 -6.15 6.14 -4.37
CA LEU A 54 -5.93 4.96 -5.19
C LEU A 54 -5.49 5.39 -6.60
N LEU A 55 -4.31 5.98 -6.73
CA LEU A 55 -3.60 5.91 -8.01
C LEU A 55 -3.28 4.43 -8.22
N LEU A 56 -4.17 3.74 -8.93
CA LEU A 56 -3.92 2.47 -9.57
C LEU A 56 -2.62 2.65 -10.36
N ILE A 57 -1.48 2.28 -9.77
CA ILE A 57 -0.33 1.89 -10.57
C ILE A 57 -0.75 0.56 -11.20
N LYS A 58 -1.52 0.68 -12.27
CA LYS A 58 -1.69 -0.37 -13.26
C LYS A 58 -0.31 -0.49 -13.89
N LEU A 59 0.41 -1.55 -13.52
CA LEU A 59 1.42 -2.10 -14.40
C LEU A 59 0.70 -2.77 -15.58
#